data_AF-A0AAI9WYY7-F1
#
_entry.id   AF-A0AAI9WYY7-F1
#
_cell.length_a   1.000
_cell.length_b   1.000
_cell.length_c   1.000
_cell.angle_alpha   90.00
_cell.angle_beta   90.00
_cell.angle_gamma   90.00
#
_symmetry.space_group_name_H-M   'P 1'
#
loop_
_entity.id
_entity.type
_entity.pdbx_description
1 polymer ?
#
loop_
_entity_poly.entity_id
_entity_poly.type
_entity_poly.pdbx_seq_one_letter_code
_entity_poly.pdbx_strand_id
1 'polypeptide(L)'
;MLRLFESSLSRAPLVRICRCGYATSGDYPIDHHQRLDLHEWPTSANPTPYEVFGLSSKDMGMSTLELNKILKDKYVKFVKIYHPDTCLEITDANGKVFSKEMKRRRFDIIQESYDILKNPRRRGAYNRYQTTSWEQQGPYKGPYGQPYTKESFEAYRRANAHRTRYNFSNDEAFWSAGTWNDYYQMKYKRPPPTREDFEKNKYKILWGVLAVGALSFGLQVMNAIDQTNQYLLKTHQMNLRSLKDMNESYESNGEGFSEVGNLKRFLISRRSTIKSKRDKSNEDNEENIEPSDNDLLIKYAQGRVDKWDRRENELSARIRDD
;
A
#
# COMPACT_ATOMS: atom_id res chain seq x y z
N MET A 1 5.93 72.19 -106.52
CA MET A 1 5.05 71.59 -105.50
C MET A 1 5.58 70.22 -105.13
N LEU A 2 6.04 70.11 -103.87
CA LEU A 2 6.13 68.94 -102.97
C LEU A 2 6.60 67.58 -103.50
N ARG A 3 7.79 67.16 -103.03
CA ARG A 3 8.14 65.78 -102.68
C ARG A 3 8.48 65.73 -101.19
N LEU A 4 7.81 64.87 -100.41
CA LEU A 4 8.18 64.45 -99.06
C LEU A 4 8.25 62.92 -99.10
N PHE A 5 9.44 62.32 -98.97
CA PHE A 5 10.09 61.86 -97.73
C PHE A 5 9.38 60.65 -97.09
N GLU A 6 9.85 59.45 -97.47
CA GLU A 6 9.68 58.21 -96.70
C GLU A 6 10.86 58.05 -95.75
N SER A 7 10.57 57.87 -94.46
CA SER A 7 11.54 57.67 -93.38
C SER A 7 11.48 56.21 -92.91
N SER A 8 12.56 55.46 -93.15
CA SER A 8 12.78 54.11 -92.62
C SER A 8 13.44 54.16 -91.24
N LEU A 9 12.75 53.69 -90.21
CA LEU A 9 13.26 53.51 -88.85
C LEU A 9 13.92 52.12 -88.71
N SER A 10 15.24 52.10 -88.58
CA SER A 10 16.02 50.93 -88.17
C SER A 10 15.97 50.78 -86.64
N ARG A 11 15.51 49.63 -86.14
CA ARG A 11 15.53 49.23 -84.72
C ARG A 11 16.85 48.51 -84.42
N ALA A 12 17.63 49.03 -83.47
CA ALA A 12 18.74 48.32 -82.84
C ALA A 12 18.24 47.45 -81.65
N PRO A 13 18.82 46.26 -81.40
CA PRO A 13 18.43 45.42 -80.28
C PRO A 13 19.11 45.86 -78.97
N LEU A 14 18.33 45.91 -77.88
CA LEU A 14 18.81 46.12 -76.52
C LEU A 14 19.47 44.83 -75.99
N VAL A 15 20.78 44.91 -75.75
CA VAL A 15 21.55 43.88 -75.06
C VAL A 15 21.11 43.84 -73.59
N ARG A 16 20.38 42.80 -73.18
CA ARG A 16 20.14 42.48 -71.77
C ARG A 16 21.42 41.90 -71.17
N ILE A 17 22.11 42.71 -70.37
CA ILE A 17 23.19 42.23 -69.51
C ILE A 17 22.54 41.51 -68.32
N CYS A 18 22.52 40.18 -68.38
CA CYS A 18 22.21 39.33 -67.22
C CYS A 18 23.33 39.47 -66.21
N ARG A 19 23.15 40.34 -65.19
CA ARG A 19 23.99 40.33 -64.00
C ARG A 19 23.73 39.02 -63.25
N CYS A 20 24.60 38.04 -63.41
CA CYS A 20 24.72 36.94 -62.46
C CYS A 20 25.29 37.54 -61.16
N GLY A 21 24.40 37.93 -60.25
CA GLY A 21 24.77 38.18 -58.86
C GLY A 21 25.13 36.84 -58.23
N TYR A 22 26.41 36.62 -57.97
CA TYR A 22 26.84 35.56 -57.06
C TYR A 22 26.28 35.87 -55.66
N ALA A 23 25.81 34.84 -54.97
CA ALA A 23 25.29 34.97 -53.62
C ALA A 23 26.43 35.39 -52.68
N THR A 24 26.48 36.68 -52.32
CA THR A 24 27.27 37.14 -51.19
C THR A 24 26.59 36.62 -49.94
N SER A 25 27.26 35.75 -49.18
CA SER A 25 26.81 35.36 -47.85
C SER A 25 26.65 36.64 -47.02
N GLY A 26 25.41 36.98 -46.67
CA GLY A 26 25.17 38.06 -45.72
C GLY A 26 25.85 37.69 -44.40
N ASP A 27 26.69 38.58 -43.89
CA ASP A 27 27.51 38.43 -42.68
C ASP A 27 26.67 38.55 -41.39
N TYR A 28 25.42 38.07 -41.44
CA TYR A 28 24.50 38.04 -40.32
C TYR A 28 24.56 36.64 -39.71
N PRO A 29 24.56 36.49 -38.37
CA PRO A 29 24.53 35.20 -37.72
C PRO A 29 23.29 34.42 -38.21
N ILE A 30 23.52 33.39 -39.01
CA ILE A 30 22.45 32.57 -39.59
C ILE A 30 21.89 31.72 -38.47
N ASP A 31 20.65 31.98 -38.05
CA ASP A 31 19.95 31.08 -37.15
C ASP A 31 19.69 29.74 -37.85
N HIS A 32 20.50 28.75 -37.51
CA HIS A 32 20.43 27.41 -38.07
C HIS A 32 19.15 26.66 -37.66
N HIS A 33 18.47 27.07 -36.57
CA HIS A 33 17.20 26.48 -36.15
C HIS A 33 16.06 26.93 -37.06
N GLN A 34 15.93 28.24 -37.32
CA GLN A 34 14.93 28.78 -38.26
C GLN A 34 15.13 28.23 -39.68
N ARG A 35 16.38 28.11 -40.14
CA ARG A 35 16.68 27.56 -41.47
C ARG A 35 16.20 26.12 -41.65
N LEU A 36 16.15 25.34 -40.57
CA LEU A 36 15.78 23.93 -40.59
C LEU A 36 14.39 23.66 -40.04
N ASP A 37 13.59 24.71 -39.79
CA ASP A 37 12.26 24.63 -39.20
C ASP A 37 12.27 23.84 -37.88
N LEU A 38 13.20 24.22 -37.01
CA LEU A 38 13.39 23.69 -35.66
C LEU A 38 13.02 24.76 -34.63
N HIS A 39 12.48 24.30 -33.50
CA HIS A 39 12.26 25.16 -32.34
C HIS A 39 13.60 25.54 -31.69
N GLU A 40 13.58 26.65 -30.95
CA GLU A 40 14.73 27.13 -30.19
C GLU A 40 15.15 26.12 -29.10
N TRP A 41 16.45 26.05 -28.82
CA TRP A 41 16.96 25.13 -27.81
C TRP A 41 16.43 25.48 -26.40
N PRO A 42 16.03 24.49 -25.58
CA PRO A 42 15.49 24.76 -24.25
C PRO A 42 16.51 25.42 -23.29
N THR A 43 16.02 26.39 -22.51
CA THR A 43 16.81 27.13 -21.50
C THR A 43 16.96 26.37 -20.17
N SER A 44 16.23 25.27 -19.99
CA SER A 44 16.28 24.45 -18.79
C SER A 44 17.66 23.79 -18.63
N ALA A 45 18.17 23.76 -17.40
CA ALA A 45 19.49 23.17 -17.11
C ALA A 45 19.54 21.66 -17.43
N ASN A 46 18.42 20.96 -17.24
CA ASN A 46 18.22 19.57 -17.59
C ASN A 46 16.96 19.47 -18.47
N PRO A 47 17.09 19.63 -19.79
CA PRO A 47 15.93 19.63 -20.67
C PRO A 47 15.31 18.24 -20.78
N THR A 48 13.98 18.19 -20.75
CA THR A 48 13.27 16.92 -20.93
C THR A 48 13.39 16.44 -22.38
N PRO A 49 13.33 15.13 -22.67
CA PRO A 49 13.33 14.63 -24.05
C PRO A 49 12.25 15.26 -24.93
N TYR A 50 11.10 15.61 -24.33
CA TYR A 50 10.01 16.31 -25.01
C TYR A 50 10.35 17.75 -25.34
N GLU A 51 10.99 18.47 -24.41
CA GLU A 51 11.50 19.84 -24.64
C GLU A 51 12.57 19.85 -25.72
N VAL A 52 13.51 18.89 -25.74
CA VAL A 52 14.61 18.83 -26.73
C VAL A 52 14.09 18.70 -28.16
N PHE A 53 12.94 18.04 -28.37
CA PHE A 53 12.31 17.93 -29.69
C PHE A 53 11.15 18.91 -29.91
N GLY A 54 10.83 19.75 -28.94
CA GLY A 54 9.71 20.69 -29.02
C GLY A 54 8.40 19.95 -29.30
N LEU A 55 8.17 18.83 -28.60
CA LEU A 55 6.95 18.05 -28.71
C LEU A 55 5.96 18.56 -27.66
N SER A 56 4.77 18.96 -28.10
CA SER A 56 3.71 19.42 -27.21
C SER A 56 2.88 18.24 -26.68
N SER A 57 2.06 18.47 -25.65
CA SER A 57 1.09 17.49 -25.15
C SER A 57 0.13 16.97 -26.23
N LYS A 58 -0.11 17.77 -27.28
CA LYS A 58 -0.90 17.36 -28.46
C LYS A 58 -0.21 16.25 -29.26
N ASP A 59 1.12 16.33 -29.39
CA ASP A 59 1.91 15.35 -30.13
C ASP A 59 1.99 14.00 -29.40
N MET A 60 1.85 14.01 -28.07
CA MET A 60 1.78 12.79 -27.26
C MET A 60 0.53 11.96 -27.52
N GLY A 61 -0.56 12.57 -28.03
CA GLY A 61 -1.79 11.88 -28.40
C GLY A 61 -1.76 11.22 -29.79
N MET A 62 -0.70 11.45 -30.58
CA MET A 62 -0.61 10.92 -31.94
C MET A 62 -0.27 9.43 -31.98
N SER A 63 -0.52 8.82 -33.15
CA SER A 63 -0.13 7.42 -33.37
C SER A 63 1.38 7.24 -33.23
N THR A 64 1.81 6.05 -32.79
CA THR A 64 3.23 5.75 -32.58
C THR A 64 4.06 5.88 -33.86
N LEU A 65 3.46 5.58 -35.01
CA LEU A 65 4.10 5.68 -36.32
C LEU A 65 4.32 7.12 -36.76
N GLU A 66 3.31 7.98 -36.59
CA GLU A 66 3.42 9.40 -36.93
C GLU A 66 4.43 10.12 -36.05
N LEU A 67 4.39 9.84 -34.74
CA LEU A 67 5.38 10.41 -33.82
C LEU A 67 6.80 10.00 -34.21
N ASN A 68 7.02 8.72 -34.52
CA ASN A 68 8.34 8.23 -34.93
C ASN A 68 8.84 8.89 -36.23
N LYS A 69 7.94 9.21 -37.16
CA LYS A 69 8.28 9.93 -38.40
C LYS A 69 8.74 11.36 -38.09
N ILE A 70 7.97 12.09 -37.28
CA ILE A 70 8.30 13.46 -36.87
C ILE A 70 9.60 13.48 -36.06
N LEU A 71 9.75 12.56 -35.13
CA LEU A 71 10.93 12.43 -34.28
C LEU A 71 12.18 12.16 -35.13
N LYS A 72 12.10 11.28 -36.12
CA LYS A 72 13.21 11.00 -37.04
C LYS A 72 13.59 12.23 -37.88
N ASP A 73 12.60 12.96 -38.40
CA ASP A 73 12.85 14.18 -39.18
C ASP A 73 13.57 15.25 -38.34
N LYS A 74 13.04 15.55 -37.14
CA LYS A 74 13.65 16.49 -36.19
C LYS A 74 15.04 16.04 -35.75
N TYR A 75 15.24 14.74 -35.46
CA TYR A 75 16.53 14.19 -35.09
C TYR A 75 17.59 14.40 -36.19
N VAL A 76 17.28 14.10 -37.45
CA VAL A 76 18.21 14.32 -38.57
C VAL A 76 18.59 15.79 -38.70
N LYS A 77 17.63 16.70 -38.53
CA LYS A 77 17.88 18.15 -38.52
C LYS A 77 18.81 18.56 -37.37
N PHE A 78 18.57 18.06 -36.15
CA PHE A 78 19.43 18.34 -34.99
C PHE A 78 20.84 17.79 -35.14
N VAL A 79 20.99 16.58 -35.67
CA VAL A 79 22.31 15.99 -35.93
C VAL A 79 23.09 16.86 -36.91
N LYS A 80 22.47 17.35 -37.99
CA LYS A 80 23.14 18.26 -38.94
C LYS A 80 23.71 19.52 -38.27
N ILE A 81 23.00 20.07 -37.28
CA ILE A 81 23.44 21.27 -36.55
C ILE A 81 24.53 20.92 -35.53
N TYR A 82 24.26 19.94 -34.66
CA TYR A 82 25.04 19.68 -33.44
C TYR A 82 26.07 18.55 -33.54
N HIS A 83 26.27 17.93 -34.71
CA HIS A 83 27.30 16.91 -34.86
C HIS A 83 28.71 17.45 -34.50
N PRO A 84 29.54 16.74 -33.71
CA PRO A 84 30.86 17.23 -33.31
C PRO A 84 31.81 17.50 -34.50
N ASP A 85 31.59 16.83 -35.63
CA ASP A 85 32.43 16.98 -36.83
C ASP A 85 31.92 18.05 -37.80
N THR A 86 30.75 18.66 -37.57
CA THR A 86 30.32 19.77 -38.43
C THR A 86 31.02 21.06 -38.00
N CYS A 87 31.60 21.79 -38.94
CA CYS A 87 32.24 23.09 -38.69
C CYS A 87 31.24 24.25 -38.56
N LEU A 88 29.95 23.96 -38.31
CA LEU A 88 28.94 25.00 -38.15
C LEU A 88 29.17 25.76 -36.84
N GLU A 89 29.45 27.05 -36.96
CA GLU A 89 29.53 27.99 -35.86
C GLU A 89 28.10 28.36 -35.44
N ILE A 90 27.68 27.77 -34.33
CA ILE A 90 26.40 28.12 -33.72
C ILE A 90 26.71 29.28 -32.77
N THR A 91 25.91 30.33 -32.82
CA THR A 91 25.92 31.41 -31.84
C THR A 91 24.81 31.19 -30.82
N ASP A 92 25.11 31.40 -29.54
CA ASP A 92 24.10 31.41 -28.48
C ASP A 92 23.22 32.66 -28.57
N ALA A 93 22.14 32.72 -27.79
CA ALA A 93 21.27 33.90 -27.68
C ALA A 93 22.05 35.17 -27.27
N ASN A 94 23.21 34.99 -26.62
CA ASN A 94 24.13 36.05 -26.21
C ASN A 94 25.21 36.38 -27.26
N GLY A 95 25.11 35.84 -28.48
CA GLY A 95 26.08 36.04 -29.56
C GLY A 95 27.42 35.31 -29.38
N LYS A 96 27.56 34.47 -28.35
CA LYS A 96 28.79 33.72 -28.08
C LYS A 96 28.83 32.44 -28.92
N VAL A 97 29.95 32.18 -29.60
CA VAL A 97 30.16 30.95 -30.37
C VAL A 97 30.21 29.74 -29.42
N PHE A 98 29.50 28.67 -29.76
CA PHE A 98 29.50 27.43 -28.99
C PHE A 98 30.90 26.80 -28.95
N SER A 99 31.39 26.50 -27.75
CA SER A 99 32.58 25.65 -27.59
C SER A 99 32.28 24.24 -28.10
N LYS A 100 33.31 23.56 -28.64
CA LYS A 100 33.24 22.17 -29.13
C LYS A 100 32.67 21.22 -28.06
N GLU A 101 33.03 21.43 -26.79
CA GLU A 101 32.50 20.64 -25.68
C GLU A 101 31.00 20.81 -25.49
N MET A 102 30.49 22.04 -25.59
CA MET A 102 29.07 22.34 -25.43
C MET A 102 28.25 21.74 -26.58
N LYS A 103 28.79 21.79 -27.80
CA LYS A 103 28.20 21.14 -28.98
C LYS A 103 28.09 19.63 -28.76
N ARG A 104 29.14 19.00 -28.24
CA ARG A 104 29.13 17.57 -27.91
C ARG A 104 28.10 17.23 -26.83
N ARG A 105 28.02 18.01 -25.75
CA ARG A 105 27.00 17.81 -24.70
C ARG A 105 25.59 17.88 -25.25
N ARG A 106 25.27 18.87 -26.10
CA ARG A 106 23.96 18.96 -26.75
C ARG A 106 23.67 17.77 -27.63
N PHE A 107 24.66 17.29 -28.40
CA PHE A 107 24.54 16.10 -29.21
C PHE A 107 24.24 14.84 -28.38
N ASP A 108 24.95 14.64 -27.26
CA ASP A 108 24.71 13.50 -26.38
C ASP A 108 23.28 13.55 -25.78
N ILE A 109 22.79 14.74 -25.40
CA ILE A 109 21.40 14.94 -24.93
C ILE A 109 20.38 14.63 -26.03
N ILE A 110 20.62 15.08 -27.27
CA ILE A 110 19.73 14.78 -28.42
C ILE A 110 19.66 13.28 -28.67
N GLN A 111 20.80 12.60 -28.61
CA GLN A 111 20.91 11.16 -28.82
C GLN A 111 20.15 10.40 -27.73
N GLU A 112 20.38 10.71 -26.45
CA GLU A 112 19.69 10.09 -25.32
C GLU A 112 18.17 10.32 -25.42
N SER A 113 17.76 11.55 -25.72
CA SER A 113 16.35 11.93 -25.89
C SER A 113 15.69 11.13 -27.02
N TYR A 114 16.39 10.97 -28.14
CA TYR A 114 15.89 10.19 -29.28
C TYR A 114 15.70 8.72 -28.91
N ASP A 115 16.67 8.13 -28.22
CA ASP A 115 16.64 6.71 -27.85
C ASP A 115 15.55 6.39 -26.82
N ILE A 116 15.20 7.35 -25.95
CA ILE A 116 14.07 7.23 -25.01
C ILE A 116 12.74 7.27 -25.77
N LEU A 117 12.57 8.27 -26.64
CA LEU A 117 11.28 8.53 -27.31
C LEU A 117 10.95 7.53 -28.43
N LYS A 118 11.97 7.02 -29.14
CA LYS A 118 11.82 6.07 -30.25
C LYS A 118 11.21 4.74 -29.80
N ASN A 119 11.62 4.24 -28.64
CA ASN A 119 11.17 2.96 -28.12
C ASN A 119 9.88 3.15 -27.30
N PRO A 120 8.73 2.56 -27.68
CA PRO A 120 7.48 2.79 -26.97
C PRO A 120 7.51 2.32 -25.52
N ARG A 121 8.29 1.25 -25.23
CA ARG A 121 8.52 0.77 -23.86
C ARG A 121 9.32 1.76 -23.02
N ARG A 122 10.44 2.28 -23.54
CA ARG A 122 11.28 3.29 -22.85
C ARG A 122 10.53 4.60 -22.66
N ARG A 123 9.78 5.04 -23.67
CA ARG A 123 8.90 6.21 -23.60
C ARG A 123 7.83 6.05 -22.51
N GLY A 124 7.16 4.91 -22.45
CA GLY A 124 6.18 4.62 -21.40
C GLY A 124 6.81 4.57 -20.01
N ALA A 125 8.02 4.01 -19.89
CA ALA A 125 8.80 3.98 -18.66
C ALA A 125 9.21 5.39 -18.20
N TYR A 126 9.67 6.23 -19.12
CA TYR A 126 10.01 7.63 -18.86
C TYR A 126 8.79 8.45 -18.43
N ASN A 127 7.64 8.25 -19.08
CA ASN A 127 6.40 8.90 -18.69
C ASN A 127 5.96 8.52 -17.27
N ARG A 128 6.11 7.25 -16.89
CA ARG A 128 5.87 6.82 -15.50
C ARG A 128 6.83 7.48 -14.52
N TYR A 129 8.11 7.58 -14.88
CA TYR A 129 9.11 8.27 -14.05
C TYR A 129 8.74 9.75 -13.83
N GLN A 130 8.35 10.45 -14.90
CA GLN A 130 7.92 11.85 -14.85
C GLN A 130 6.67 12.06 -13.98
N THR A 131 5.67 11.18 -14.06
CA THR A 131 4.45 11.31 -13.25
C THR A 131 4.62 10.84 -11.82
N THR A 132 5.57 9.95 -11.55
CA THR A 132 5.84 9.42 -10.20
C THR A 132 6.75 10.39 -9.45
N SER A 133 6.17 11.44 -8.89
CA SER A 133 6.89 12.29 -7.95
C SER A 133 6.83 11.71 -6.54
N TRP A 134 7.98 11.23 -6.04
CA TRP A 134 8.15 10.84 -4.64
C TRP A 134 8.08 12.04 -3.68
N GLU A 135 7.95 13.27 -4.20
CA GLU A 135 7.79 14.52 -3.44
C GLU A 135 6.35 14.79 -3.00
N GLN A 136 5.36 13.99 -3.45
CA GLN A 136 3.96 14.11 -2.98
C GLN A 136 3.78 13.77 -1.49
N GLN A 137 4.84 13.33 -0.80
CA GLN A 137 4.87 13.19 0.65
C GLN A 137 5.01 14.54 1.37
N GLY A 138 4.15 15.50 1.03
CA GLY A 138 3.95 16.76 1.75
C GLY A 138 5.17 17.69 1.87
N PRO A 139 4.95 18.98 2.21
CA PRO A 139 6.05 19.87 2.54
C PRO A 139 6.80 19.32 3.75
N TYR A 140 8.09 19.11 3.57
CA TYR A 140 9.03 18.69 4.59
C TYR A 140 9.43 19.86 5.50
N LYS A 141 8.40 20.47 6.08
CA LYS A 141 8.48 21.52 7.10
C LYS A 141 7.45 21.11 8.15
N GLY A 142 7.87 20.99 9.40
CA GLY A 142 6.91 20.86 10.50
C GLY A 142 5.90 22.01 10.39
N PRO A 143 4.62 21.79 10.72
CA PRO A 143 3.68 22.89 10.82
C PRO A 143 4.32 23.94 11.73
N TYR A 144 4.50 25.16 11.22
CA TYR A 144 5.11 26.29 11.93
C TYR A 144 6.64 26.32 12.09
N GLY A 145 7.43 25.77 11.16
CA GLY A 145 8.89 26.03 11.12
C GLY A 145 9.68 25.39 12.28
N GLN A 146 9.12 24.34 12.87
CA GLN A 146 9.75 23.55 13.93
C GLN A 146 11.02 22.81 13.42
N PRO A 147 12.01 22.56 14.30
CA PRO A 147 13.21 21.81 13.97
C PRO A 147 12.89 20.38 13.53
N TYR A 148 13.74 19.82 12.67
CA TYR A 148 13.59 18.47 12.14
C TYR A 148 13.38 17.43 13.26
N THR A 149 12.28 16.68 13.21
CA THR A 149 12.13 15.47 14.03
C THR A 149 12.98 14.35 13.42
N LYS A 150 13.37 13.35 14.22
CA LYS A 150 14.16 12.20 13.74
C LYS A 150 13.43 11.44 12.62
N GLU A 151 12.11 11.32 12.75
CA GLU A 151 11.22 10.72 11.73
C GLU A 151 11.18 11.57 10.46
N SER A 152 11.07 12.89 10.62
CA SER A 152 11.25 13.86 9.55
C SER A 152 12.73 14.11 9.21
N PHE A 153 13.64 13.18 9.44
CA PHE A 153 14.96 13.20 8.83
C PHE A 153 15.22 11.87 8.15
N GLU A 154 14.78 10.78 8.80
CA GLU A 154 14.75 9.45 8.20
C GLU A 154 13.87 9.40 6.95
N ALA A 155 12.69 10.04 6.94
CA ALA A 155 11.84 10.05 5.74
C ALA A 155 12.51 10.79 4.55
N TYR A 156 13.28 11.84 4.80
CA TYR A 156 14.02 12.60 3.78
C TYR A 156 15.21 11.80 3.28
N ARG A 157 15.95 11.16 4.19
CA ARG A 157 17.02 10.24 3.81
C ARG A 157 16.48 9.11 2.95
N ARG A 158 15.33 8.52 3.31
CA ARG A 158 14.66 7.48 2.51
C ARG A 158 14.20 8.04 1.16
N ALA A 159 13.53 9.19 1.11
CA ALA A 159 13.08 9.82 -0.13
C ALA A 159 14.24 10.15 -1.08
N ASN A 160 15.34 10.73 -0.57
CA ASN A 160 16.54 11.00 -1.37
C ASN A 160 17.25 9.72 -1.83
N ALA A 161 17.32 8.69 -0.99
CA ALA A 161 17.84 7.39 -1.38
C ALA A 161 16.98 6.74 -2.48
N HIS A 162 15.65 6.88 -2.40
CA HIS A 162 14.74 6.41 -3.44
C HIS A 162 14.84 7.21 -4.73
N ARG A 163 15.03 8.53 -4.66
CA ARG A 163 15.23 9.41 -5.83
C ARG A 163 16.49 9.06 -6.60
N THR A 164 17.60 8.82 -5.90
CA THR A 164 18.89 8.50 -6.52
C THR A 164 18.91 7.07 -7.07
N ARG A 165 18.30 6.13 -6.35
CA ARG A 165 18.19 4.73 -6.77
C ARG A 165 17.30 4.56 -7.99
N TYR A 166 16.05 5.04 -7.91
CA TYR A 166 15.06 4.88 -8.98
C TYR A 166 15.10 6.02 -10.01
N ASN A 167 16.25 6.66 -10.19
CA ASN A 167 16.43 7.59 -11.31
C ASN A 167 16.36 6.80 -12.63
N PHE A 168 15.66 7.34 -13.62
CA PHE A 168 15.49 6.69 -14.93
C PHE A 168 16.84 6.34 -15.60
N SER A 169 17.83 7.23 -15.52
CA SER A 169 19.16 7.00 -16.10
C SER A 169 19.98 5.92 -15.36
N ASN A 170 19.70 5.68 -14.07
CA ASN A 170 20.41 4.69 -13.26
C ASN A 170 19.75 3.31 -13.35
N ASP A 171 18.43 3.25 -13.19
CA ASP A 171 17.63 2.03 -13.09
C ASP A 171 16.54 2.00 -14.18
N GLU A 172 16.94 2.05 -15.46
CA GLU A 172 15.99 1.97 -16.58
C GLU A 172 15.19 0.65 -16.56
N ALA A 173 15.86 -0.44 -16.19
CA ALA A 173 15.24 -1.76 -16.09
C ALA A 173 14.02 -1.75 -15.16
N PHE A 174 14.07 -1.01 -14.05
CA PHE A 174 12.96 -0.86 -13.11
C PHE A 174 11.75 -0.21 -13.75
N TRP A 175 11.96 0.93 -14.43
CA TRP A 175 10.86 1.64 -15.06
C TRP A 175 10.31 0.91 -16.27
N SER A 176 11.13 0.12 -16.97
CA SER A 176 10.72 -0.69 -18.11
C SER A 176 9.99 -1.98 -17.73
N ALA A 177 10.12 -2.43 -16.48
CA ALA A 177 9.56 -3.70 -16.01
C ALA A 177 8.02 -3.64 -15.91
N GLY A 178 7.35 -3.98 -17.00
CA GLY A 178 5.89 -4.09 -17.07
C GLY A 178 5.37 -5.52 -16.90
N THR A 179 6.23 -6.52 -17.15
CA THR A 179 5.88 -7.93 -17.03
C THR A 179 6.64 -8.58 -15.88
N TRP A 180 6.10 -9.71 -15.36
CA TRP A 180 6.81 -10.52 -14.37
C TRP A 180 8.19 -10.95 -14.85
N ASN A 181 8.31 -11.23 -16.15
CA ASN A 181 9.57 -11.60 -16.78
C ASN A 181 10.62 -10.48 -16.69
N ASP A 182 10.23 -9.25 -17.03
CA ASP A 182 11.14 -8.09 -16.95
C ASP A 182 11.58 -7.82 -15.50
N TYR A 183 10.66 -7.93 -14.53
CA TYR A 183 10.98 -7.82 -13.10
C TYR A 183 11.96 -8.91 -12.66
N TYR A 184 11.74 -10.14 -13.11
CA TYR A 184 12.61 -11.26 -12.79
C TYR A 184 14.02 -11.06 -13.33
N GLN A 185 14.14 -10.62 -14.58
CA GLN A 185 15.44 -10.30 -15.20
C GLN A 185 16.15 -9.18 -14.46
N MET A 186 15.43 -8.11 -14.07
CA MET A 186 15.99 -7.03 -13.28
C MET A 186 16.51 -7.52 -11.92
N LYS A 187 15.70 -8.32 -11.19
CA LYS A 187 16.03 -8.77 -9.83
C LYS A 187 17.12 -9.83 -9.78
N TYR A 188 17.06 -10.81 -10.67
CA TYR A 188 17.94 -11.99 -10.64
C TYR A 188 19.02 -11.97 -11.71
N LYS A 189 19.06 -10.95 -12.58
CA LYS A 189 20.05 -10.77 -13.67
C LYS A 189 20.23 -12.03 -14.54
N ARG A 190 19.14 -12.79 -14.70
CA ARG A 190 19.11 -14.06 -15.46
C ARG A 190 17.83 -14.12 -16.29
N PRO A 191 17.84 -14.82 -17.45
CA PRO A 191 16.64 -15.01 -18.23
C PRO A 191 15.56 -15.72 -17.39
N PRO A 192 14.27 -15.50 -17.71
CA PRO A 192 13.18 -16.19 -17.04
C PRO A 192 13.37 -17.70 -17.17
N PRO A 193 12.98 -18.50 -16.16
CA PRO A 193 13.00 -19.94 -16.29
C PRO A 193 12.05 -20.34 -17.44
N THR A 194 12.57 -21.08 -18.40
CA THR A 194 11.77 -21.64 -19.49
C THR A 194 10.96 -22.83 -18.99
N ARG A 195 9.95 -23.26 -19.76
CA ARG A 195 9.12 -24.43 -19.40
C ARG A 195 9.98 -25.68 -19.15
N GLU A 196 11.05 -25.85 -19.90
CA GLU A 196 12.01 -26.95 -19.75
C GLU A 196 12.71 -26.93 -18.37
N ASP A 197 13.09 -25.76 -17.88
CA ASP A 197 13.70 -25.61 -16.56
C ASP A 197 12.70 -25.84 -15.42
N PHE A 198 11.42 -25.51 -15.64
CA PHE A 198 10.34 -25.87 -14.72
C PHE A 198 10.10 -27.37 -14.66
N GLU A 199 10.10 -28.06 -15.80
CA GLU A 199 9.93 -29.51 -15.87
C GLU A 199 11.06 -30.26 -15.15
N LYS A 200 12.30 -29.79 -15.29
CA LYS A 200 13.46 -30.32 -14.55
C LYS A 200 13.33 -30.12 -13.04
N ASN A 201 12.73 -29.01 -12.61
CA ASN A 201 12.59 -28.65 -11.18
C ASN A 201 11.21 -28.96 -10.58
N LYS A 202 10.32 -29.64 -11.32
CA LYS A 202 8.90 -29.83 -10.92
C LYS A 202 8.74 -30.43 -9.53
N TYR A 203 9.55 -31.43 -9.19
CA TYR A 203 9.48 -32.10 -7.89
C TYR A 203 9.98 -31.22 -6.74
N LYS A 204 10.98 -30.37 -6.97
CA LYS A 204 11.48 -29.43 -5.97
C LYS A 204 10.44 -28.34 -5.67
N ILE A 205 9.80 -27.82 -6.71
CA ILE A 205 8.72 -26.82 -6.57
C ILE A 205 7.53 -27.44 -5.85
N LEU A 206 7.11 -28.65 -6.23
CA LEU A 206 6.02 -29.38 -5.58
C LEU A 206 6.26 -29.58 -4.08
N TRP A 207 7.45 -30.07 -3.71
CA TRP A 207 7.83 -30.22 -2.31
C TRP A 207 7.83 -28.89 -1.55
N GLY A 208 8.31 -27.81 -2.19
CA GLY A 208 8.28 -26.47 -1.59
C GLY A 208 6.85 -25.98 -1.32
N VAL A 209 5.94 -26.14 -2.27
CA VAL A 209 4.53 -25.75 -2.10
C VAL A 209 3.85 -26.60 -1.02
N LEU A 210 4.11 -27.91 -1.00
CA LEU A 210 3.55 -28.81 0.01
C LEU A 210 4.06 -28.48 1.41
N ALA A 211 5.35 -28.13 1.54
CA ALA A 211 5.93 -27.71 2.81
C ALA A 211 5.32 -26.39 3.33
N VAL A 212 5.16 -25.38 2.46
CA VAL A 212 4.49 -24.12 2.83
C VAL A 212 3.02 -24.36 3.18
N GLY A 213 2.33 -25.22 2.44
CA GLY A 213 0.96 -25.65 2.73
C GLY A 213 0.84 -26.27 4.12
N ALA A 214 1.69 -27.27 4.42
CA ALA A 214 1.72 -27.94 5.72
C ALA A 214 2.03 -26.98 6.87
N LEU A 215 2.98 -26.05 6.69
CA LEU A 215 3.30 -25.03 7.69
C LEU A 215 2.11 -24.09 7.94
N SER A 216 1.45 -23.61 6.89
CA SER A 216 0.30 -22.73 7.01
C SER A 216 -0.89 -23.41 7.71
N PHE A 217 -1.15 -24.67 7.38
CA PHE A 217 -2.20 -25.47 7.99
C PHE A 217 -1.89 -25.77 9.45
N GLY A 218 -0.64 -26.15 9.77
CA GLY A 218 -0.21 -26.34 11.14
C GLY A 218 -0.39 -25.08 11.99
N LEU A 219 -0.08 -23.91 11.44
CA LEU A 219 -0.28 -22.63 12.13
C LEU A 219 -1.77 -22.33 12.39
N GLN A 220 -2.65 -22.63 11.42
CA GLN A 220 -4.10 -22.47 11.59
C GLN A 220 -4.65 -23.42 12.65
N VAL A 221 -4.22 -24.68 12.65
CA VAL A 221 -4.62 -25.68 13.66
C VAL A 221 -4.15 -25.26 15.05
N MET A 222 -2.91 -24.78 15.18
CA MET A 222 -2.39 -24.32 16.47
C MET A 222 -3.16 -23.11 17.01
N ASN A 223 -3.46 -22.13 16.14
CA ASN A 223 -4.30 -20.99 16.52
C ASN A 223 -5.72 -21.42 16.92
N ALA A 224 -6.30 -22.41 16.23
CA ALA A 224 -7.61 -22.96 16.58
C ALA A 224 -7.59 -23.73 17.92
N ILE A 225 -6.52 -24.48 18.20
CA ILE A 225 -6.33 -25.18 19.49
C ILE A 225 -6.19 -24.17 20.63
N ASP A 226 -5.40 -23.10 20.44
CA ASP A 226 -5.24 -22.07 21.47
C ASP A 226 -6.56 -21.34 21.77
N GLN A 227 -7.35 -21.03 20.73
CA GLN A 227 -8.67 -20.44 20.92
C GLN A 227 -9.61 -21.41 21.67
N THR A 228 -9.66 -22.68 21.28
CA THR A 228 -10.52 -23.68 21.94
C THR A 228 -10.12 -23.92 23.40
N ASN A 229 -8.82 -23.97 23.71
CA ASN A 229 -8.34 -24.05 25.09
C ASN A 229 -8.76 -22.83 25.92
N GLN A 230 -8.67 -21.62 25.36
CA GLN A 230 -9.15 -20.41 26.03
C GLN A 230 -10.67 -20.42 26.24
N TYR A 231 -11.44 -20.91 25.27
CA TYR A 231 -12.89 -21.07 25.42
C TYR A 231 -13.22 -22.09 26.52
N LEU A 232 -12.57 -23.26 26.55
CA LEU A 232 -12.75 -24.27 27.60
C LEU A 232 -12.47 -23.71 28.99
N LEU A 233 -11.36 -23.00 29.17
CA LEU A 233 -11.01 -22.36 30.44
C LEU A 233 -12.05 -21.32 30.87
N LYS A 234 -12.52 -20.49 29.94
CA LYS A 234 -13.58 -19.50 30.22
C LYS A 234 -14.89 -20.18 30.62
N THR A 235 -15.29 -21.25 29.91
CA THR A 235 -16.50 -22.02 30.23
C THR A 235 -16.41 -22.65 31.62
N HIS A 236 -15.26 -23.23 31.99
CA HIS A 236 -15.04 -23.76 33.33
C HIS A 236 -15.15 -22.67 34.40
N GLN A 237 -14.55 -21.50 34.17
CA GLN A 237 -14.66 -20.37 35.09
C GLN A 237 -16.10 -19.86 35.21
N MET A 238 -16.85 -19.78 34.11
CA MET A 238 -18.26 -19.39 34.12
C MET A 238 -19.12 -20.41 34.85
N ASN A 239 -18.88 -21.71 34.66
CA ASN A 239 -19.59 -22.74 35.40
C ASN A 239 -19.29 -22.68 36.90
N LEU A 240 -18.02 -22.50 37.30
CA LEU A 240 -17.65 -22.34 38.70
C LEU A 240 -18.26 -21.08 39.32
N ARG A 241 -18.28 -19.97 38.58
CA ARG A 241 -18.96 -18.74 39.01
C ARG A 241 -20.46 -18.96 39.14
N SER A 242 -21.11 -19.59 38.17
CA SER A 242 -22.54 -19.90 38.25
C SER A 242 -22.85 -20.82 39.41
N LEU A 243 -22.03 -21.83 39.69
CA LEU A 243 -22.19 -22.69 40.86
C LEU A 243 -22.01 -21.91 42.17
N LYS A 244 -21.03 -21.01 42.23
CA LYS A 244 -20.83 -20.13 43.37
C LYS A 244 -22.03 -19.20 43.55
N ASP A 245 -22.48 -18.53 42.50
CA ASP A 245 -23.61 -17.60 42.53
C ASP A 245 -24.90 -18.34 42.89
N MET A 246 -25.10 -19.57 42.41
CA MET A 246 -26.20 -20.43 42.84
C MET A 246 -26.08 -20.78 44.33
N ASN A 247 -24.91 -21.21 44.80
CA ASN A 247 -24.69 -21.53 46.20
C ASN A 247 -24.89 -20.31 47.11
N GLU A 248 -24.36 -19.15 46.72
CA GLU A 248 -24.58 -17.87 47.39
C GLU A 248 -26.04 -17.46 47.33
N SER A 249 -26.76 -17.76 46.25
CA SER A 249 -28.22 -17.60 46.18
C SER A 249 -28.94 -18.56 47.11
N TYR A 250 -28.47 -19.78 47.34
CA TYR A 250 -29.06 -20.70 48.33
C TYR A 250 -28.79 -20.26 49.77
N GLU A 251 -27.59 -19.73 50.04
CA GLU A 251 -27.19 -19.23 51.36
C GLU A 251 -27.83 -17.88 51.68
N SER A 252 -27.88 -16.96 50.71
CA SER A 252 -28.51 -15.64 50.80
C SER A 252 -30.03 -15.74 50.73
N ASN A 253 -30.59 -16.49 49.76
CA ASN A 253 -32.01 -16.83 49.71
C ASN A 253 -32.28 -18.06 50.57
N GLY A 254 -32.14 -17.91 51.89
CA GLY A 254 -32.94 -18.71 52.82
C GLY A 254 -34.46 -18.58 52.61
N GLU A 255 -34.94 -17.95 51.53
CA GLU A 255 -36.32 -17.74 51.05
C GLU A 255 -36.73 -18.71 49.93
N GLY A 256 -36.10 -19.87 49.83
CA GLY A 256 -36.72 -20.95 49.07
C GLY A 256 -38.02 -21.38 49.77
N PHE A 257 -39.15 -21.38 49.06
CA PHE A 257 -40.51 -21.80 49.48
C PHE A 257 -40.64 -23.22 50.09
N SER A 258 -39.52 -23.89 50.38
CA SER A 258 -39.47 -25.18 51.04
C SER A 258 -39.85 -25.07 52.53
N GLU A 259 -40.67 -26.01 53.02
CA GLU A 259 -41.06 -26.11 54.44
C GLU A 259 -39.84 -26.14 55.38
N VAL A 260 -38.72 -26.71 54.92
CA VAL A 260 -37.47 -26.82 55.68
C VAL A 260 -36.78 -25.47 55.86
N GLY A 261 -36.82 -24.60 54.85
CA GLY A 261 -36.31 -23.22 54.95
C GLY A 261 -37.09 -22.39 55.97
N ASN A 262 -38.42 -22.53 55.96
CA ASN A 262 -39.30 -21.90 56.95
C ASN A 262 -39.04 -22.43 58.36
N LEU A 263 -38.83 -23.73 58.53
CA LEU A 263 -38.49 -24.35 59.81
C LEU A 263 -37.14 -23.83 60.34
N LYS A 264 -36.12 -23.74 59.48
CA LYS A 264 -34.79 -23.24 59.86
C LYS A 264 -34.85 -21.76 60.27
N ARG A 265 -35.61 -20.92 59.55
CA ARG A 265 -35.87 -19.52 59.96
C ARG A 265 -36.61 -19.43 61.27
N PHE A 266 -37.62 -20.27 61.47
CA PHE A 266 -38.36 -20.31 62.72
C PHE A 266 -37.43 -20.67 63.89
N LEU A 267 -36.55 -21.67 63.73
CA LEU A 267 -35.57 -22.04 64.74
C LEU A 267 -34.56 -20.92 65.01
N ILE A 268 -34.03 -20.27 63.98
CA ILE A 268 -33.10 -19.13 64.11
C ILE A 268 -33.78 -17.94 64.82
N SER A 269 -35.00 -17.57 64.40
CA SER A 269 -35.78 -16.48 65.01
C SER A 269 -36.13 -16.80 66.48
N ARG A 270 -36.56 -18.03 66.76
CA ARG A 270 -36.82 -18.51 68.13
C ARG A 270 -35.55 -18.50 68.98
N ARG A 271 -34.40 -18.85 68.43
CA ARG A 271 -33.11 -18.78 69.13
C ARG A 271 -32.70 -17.34 69.44
N SER A 272 -32.86 -16.42 68.48
CA SER A 272 -32.54 -15.01 68.71
C SER A 272 -33.42 -14.37 69.80
N THR A 273 -34.70 -14.76 69.84
CA THR A 273 -35.64 -14.28 70.86
C THR A 273 -35.40 -14.93 72.22
N ILE A 274 -35.07 -16.23 72.28
CA ILE A 274 -34.69 -16.93 73.51
C ILE A 274 -33.38 -16.36 74.06
N LYS A 275 -32.37 -16.12 73.22
CA LYS A 275 -31.08 -15.53 73.61
C LYS A 275 -31.26 -14.10 74.11
N SER A 276 -32.00 -13.27 73.39
CA SER A 276 -32.33 -11.91 73.84
C SER A 276 -33.13 -11.88 75.14
N LYS A 277 -33.97 -12.88 75.40
CA LYS A 277 -34.73 -13.02 76.65
C LYS A 277 -33.83 -13.51 77.79
N ARG A 278 -32.90 -14.43 77.53
CA ARG A 278 -31.89 -14.93 78.49
C ARG A 278 -30.89 -13.85 78.88
N ASP A 279 -30.44 -13.03 77.93
CA ASP A 279 -29.57 -11.86 78.20
C ASP A 279 -30.27 -10.79 79.06
N LYS A 280 -31.60 -10.78 79.12
CA LYS A 280 -32.41 -9.91 80.00
C LYS A 280 -32.77 -10.55 81.34
N SER A 281 -32.53 -11.85 81.53
CA SER A 281 -33.08 -12.60 82.66
C SER A 281 -32.15 -13.71 83.16
N ASN A 282 -30.88 -13.41 83.44
CA ASN A 282 -30.02 -14.05 84.46
C ASN A 282 -28.57 -13.52 84.26
N GLU A 283 -27.95 -12.72 85.15
CA GLU A 283 -27.48 -13.10 86.51
C GLU A 283 -28.03 -14.44 87.00
N ASP A 284 -27.14 -15.43 86.97
CA ASP A 284 -27.21 -16.72 87.64
C ASP A 284 -27.77 -17.93 86.86
N ASN A 285 -26.85 -18.88 86.70
CA ASN A 285 -27.00 -20.33 86.62
C ASN A 285 -27.18 -21.07 85.26
N GLU A 286 -26.18 -21.93 85.10
CA GLU A 286 -26.14 -23.32 84.63
C GLU A 286 -26.27 -23.69 83.14
N GLU A 287 -25.30 -24.54 82.81
CA GLU A 287 -24.85 -25.08 81.54
C GLU A 287 -25.83 -26.15 81.04
N ASN A 288 -26.90 -25.73 80.37
CA ASN A 288 -27.66 -26.63 79.50
C ASN A 288 -27.05 -26.56 78.10
N ILE A 289 -26.32 -27.62 77.73
CA ILE A 289 -25.75 -27.79 76.39
C ILE A 289 -26.93 -27.90 75.40
N GLU A 290 -27.16 -26.84 74.62
CA GLU A 290 -28.19 -26.84 73.57
C GLU A 290 -27.88 -27.94 72.53
N PRO A 291 -28.84 -28.81 72.18
CA PRO A 291 -28.62 -29.81 71.14
C PRO A 291 -28.36 -29.13 69.78
N SER A 292 -27.37 -29.64 69.05
CA SER A 292 -26.97 -29.11 67.74
C SER A 292 -28.14 -29.11 66.75
N ASP A 293 -28.27 -28.05 65.95
CA ASP A 293 -29.36 -27.88 64.96
C ASP A 293 -29.46 -29.09 64.01
N ASN A 294 -28.32 -29.72 63.71
CA ASN A 294 -28.27 -30.94 62.90
C ASN A 294 -28.98 -32.12 63.58
N ASP A 295 -28.86 -32.28 64.89
CA ASP A 295 -29.52 -33.37 65.63
C ASP A 295 -31.04 -33.19 65.66
N LEU A 296 -31.51 -31.95 65.77
CA LEU A 296 -32.95 -31.66 65.74
C LEU A 296 -33.55 -31.91 64.34
N LEU A 297 -32.82 -31.55 63.29
CA LEU A 297 -33.21 -31.82 61.90
C LEU A 297 -33.18 -33.32 61.58
N ILE A 298 -32.16 -34.04 62.05
CA ILE A 298 -32.07 -35.50 61.91
C ILE A 298 -33.25 -36.17 62.63
N LYS A 299 -33.57 -35.77 63.87
CA LYS A 299 -34.74 -36.31 64.60
C LYS A 299 -36.06 -36.02 63.91
N TYR A 300 -36.23 -34.82 63.34
CA TYR A 300 -37.43 -34.48 62.58
C TYR A 300 -37.55 -35.30 61.29
N ALA A 301 -36.44 -35.48 60.56
CA ALA A 301 -36.40 -36.31 59.36
C ALA A 301 -36.74 -37.77 59.67
N GLN A 302 -36.13 -38.34 60.72
CA GLN A 302 -36.43 -39.68 61.21
C GLN A 302 -37.92 -39.85 61.55
N GLY A 303 -38.50 -38.91 62.30
CA GLY A 303 -39.93 -38.97 62.64
C GLY A 303 -40.88 -38.83 61.43
N ARG A 304 -40.43 -38.23 60.33
CA ARG A 304 -41.18 -38.14 59.07
C ARG A 304 -41.12 -39.46 58.29
N VAL A 305 -39.94 -40.08 58.23
CA VAL A 305 -39.73 -41.40 57.60
C VAL A 305 -40.57 -42.45 58.33
N ASP A 306 -40.51 -42.50 59.67
CA ASP A 306 -41.31 -43.45 60.47
C ASP A 306 -42.83 -43.30 60.25
N LYS A 307 -43.30 -42.09 59.95
CA LYS A 307 -44.72 -41.82 59.62
C LYS A 307 -45.08 -42.24 58.20
N TRP A 308 -44.12 -42.22 57.28
CA TRP A 308 -44.31 -42.71 55.92
C TRP A 308 -44.35 -44.23 55.90
N ASP A 309 -43.38 -44.87 56.56
CA ASP A 309 -43.30 -46.33 56.67
C ASP A 309 -44.55 -46.91 57.35
N ARG A 310 -45.07 -46.24 58.38
CA ARG A 310 -46.35 -46.64 59.00
C ARG A 310 -47.53 -46.55 58.03
N ARG A 311 -47.63 -45.49 57.25
CA ARG A 311 -48.71 -45.30 56.27
C ARG A 311 -48.62 -46.31 55.13
N GLU A 312 -47.41 -46.62 54.68
CA GLU A 312 -47.16 -47.63 53.67
C GLU A 312 -47.52 -49.02 54.18
N ASN A 313 -47.17 -49.34 55.43
CA ASN A 313 -47.59 -50.58 56.08
C ASN A 313 -49.11 -50.68 56.25
N GLU A 314 -49.80 -49.59 56.60
CA GLU A 314 -51.26 -49.52 56.69
C GLU A 314 -51.92 -49.70 55.30
N LEU A 315 -51.38 -49.09 54.25
CA LEU A 315 -51.83 -49.30 52.87
C LEU A 315 -51.60 -50.74 52.41
N SER A 316 -50.43 -51.32 52.75
CA SER A 316 -50.07 -52.70 52.44
C SER A 316 -50.91 -53.74 53.20
N ALA A 317 -51.44 -53.37 54.37
CA ALA A 317 -52.38 -54.19 55.13
C ALA A 317 -53.78 -54.15 54.51
N ARG A 318 -54.27 -52.96 54.11
CA ARG A 318 -55.57 -52.82 53.43
C ARG A 318 -55.64 -53.56 52.11
N ILE A 319 -54.57 -53.55 51.31
CA ILE A 319 -54.50 -54.30 50.04
C ILE A 319 -54.52 -55.82 50.26
N ARG A 320 -54.20 -56.30 51.48
CA ARG A 320 -54.21 -57.73 51.81
C ARG A 320 -55.56 -58.26 52.31
N ASP A 321 -56.47 -57.36 52.69
CA ASP A 321 -57.79 -57.69 53.26
C ASP A 321 -58.96 -57.54 52.24
N ASP A 322 -58.68 -57.02 51.03
CA ASP A 322 -59.58 -56.98 49.86
C ASP A 322 -59.33 -58.16 48.89
#